data_AF-A0A0Q9LN62-F1
#
_entry.id   AF-A0A0Q9LN62-F1
#
_cell.length_a   1.000
_cell.length_b   1.000
_cell.length_c   1.000
_cell.angle_alpha   90.00
_cell.angle_beta   90.00
_cell.angle_gamma   90.00
#
_symmetry.space_group_name_H-M   'P 1'
#
loop_
_entity.id
_entity.type
_entity.pdbx_description
1 polymer ?
#
loop_
_entity_poly.entity_id
_entity_poly.type
_entity_poly.pdbx_seq_one_letter_code
_entity_poly.pdbx_strand_id
1 'polypeptide(L)' 'MSDEGCREGPVVLGLAWDSSDRLVRAAAALAAGLGLHLVCARVDPASYLTEREPDDAGVR' A
#
# COMPACT_ATOMS: atom_id res chain seq x y z
N MET A 1 7.65 24.81 13.80
CA MET A 1 7.02 23.76 12.96
C MET A 1 8.07 22.69 12.81
N SER A 2 7.96 21.60 13.56
CA SER A 2 8.93 20.52 13.43
C SER A 2 8.59 19.76 12.15
N ASP A 3 9.48 19.85 11.16
CA ASP A 3 9.65 18.82 10.14
C ASP A 3 10.01 17.51 10.87
N GLU A 4 9.02 16.85 11.47
CA GLU A 4 9.16 15.43 11.77
C GLU A 4 9.15 14.76 10.39
N GLY A 5 10.34 14.70 9.78
CA GLY A 5 10.54 14.25 8.41
C GLY A 5 9.68 13.04 8.15
N CYS A 6 8.82 13.13 7.13
CA CYS A 6 7.84 12.11 6.78
C CYS A 6 8.55 10.75 6.84
N ARG A 7 8.31 10.00 7.92
CA ARG A 7 8.96 8.71 8.13
C ARG A 7 8.49 7.86 6.97
N GLU A 8 9.38 7.50 6.06
CA GLU A 8 9.02 6.82 4.83
C GLU A 8 8.23 5.55 5.20
N GLY A 9 6.95 5.55 4.86
CA GLY A 9 6.04 4.47 5.20
C GLY A 9 6.31 3.22 4.35
N PRO A 10 5.74 2.06 4.70
CA PRO A 10 5.89 0.87 3.89
C PRO A 10 5.24 1.04 2.51
N VAL A 11 5.77 0.34 1.51
CA VAL A 11 5.06 0.13 0.25
C VAL A 11 3.93 -0.86 0.52
N VAL A 12 2.69 -0.45 0.28
CA VAL A 12 1.52 -1.33 0.41
C VAL A 12 1.06 -1.77 -0.98
N LEU A 13 1.06 -3.08 -1.21
CA LEU A 13 0.56 -3.70 -2.43
C LEU A 13 -0.78 -4.37 -2.16
N GLY A 14 -1.86 -3.76 -2.67
CA GLY A 14 -3.18 -4.39 -2.72
C GLY A 14 -3.22 -5.51 -3.76
N LEU A 15 -3.66 -6.70 -3.36
CA LEU A 15 -3.72 -7.88 -4.21
C LEU A 15 -5.07 -8.58 -4.10
N ALA A 16 -5.55 -9.10 -5.23
CA ALA A 16 -6.58 -10.12 -5.24
C ALA A 16 -6.07 -11.42 -4.57
N TRP A 17 -7.00 -12.24 -4.08
CA TRP A 17 -6.68 -13.52 -3.46
C TRP A 17 -5.84 -14.42 -4.37
N ASP A 18 -6.22 -14.52 -5.64
CA ASP A 18 -5.48 -15.23 -6.67
C ASP A 18 -4.61 -14.26 -7.47
N SER A 19 -3.52 -13.83 -6.85
CA SER A 19 -2.59 -12.84 -7.42
C SER A 19 -1.36 -13.50 -8.04
N SER A 20 -0.84 -12.87 -9.10
CA SER A 20 0.36 -13.34 -9.78
C SER A 20 1.63 -13.12 -8.94
N ASP A 21 2.43 -14.17 -8.78
CA ASP A 21 3.77 -14.10 -8.19
C ASP A 21 4.69 -13.06 -8.85
N ARG A 22 4.47 -12.79 -10.14
CA ARG A 22 5.26 -11.78 -10.87
C ARG A 22 5.04 -10.38 -10.30
N LEU A 23 3.81 -10.06 -9.89
CA LEU A 23 3.48 -8.75 -9.33
C LEU A 23 4.11 -8.58 -7.94
N VAL A 24 4.05 -9.62 -7.11
CA VAL A 24 4.71 -9.63 -5.78
C VAL A 24 6.21 -9.41 -5.92
N ARG A 25 6.86 -10.10 -6.87
CA ARG A 25 8.31 -9.93 -7.12
C ARG A 25 8.66 -8.53 -7.61
N ALA A 26 7.86 -7.95 -8.49
CA ALA A 26 8.07 -6.59 -8.97
C ALA A 26 7.95 -5.56 -7.84
N ALA A 27 6.94 -5.70 -6.98
CA ALA A 27 6.78 -4.84 -5.81
C ALA A 27 7.90 -5.02 -4.78
N ALA A 28 8.42 -6.24 -4.62
CA ALA A 28 9.55 -6.50 -3.75
C ALA A 28 10.82 -5.80 -4.27
N ALA A 29 11.06 -5.84 -5.58
CA ALA A 29 12.17 -5.11 -6.20
C ALA A 29 12.01 -3.58 -6.03
N LEU A 30 10.78 -3.06 -6.18
CA LEU A 30 10.48 -1.65 -5.93
C LEU A 30 10.79 -1.25 -4.48
N ALA A 31 10.25 -1.98 -3.50
CA ALA A 31 10.44 -1.68 -2.09
C ALA A 31 11.92 -1.76 -1.70
N ALA A 32 12.65 -2.76 -2.21
CA ALA A 32 14.09 -2.87 -2.03
C ALA A 32 14.85 -1.68 -2.63
N GLY A 33 14.47 -1.21 -3.82
CA GLY A 33 15.05 -0.04 -4.47
C GLY A 33 14.82 1.26 -3.70
N LEU A 34 13.74 1.34 -2.94
CA LEU A 34 13.41 2.46 -2.06
C LEU A 34 13.98 2.31 -0.65
N GLY A 35 14.55 1.15 -0.29
CA GLY A 35 14.97 0.87 1.08
C GLY A 35 13.81 0.70 2.07
N LEU A 36 12.61 0.39 1.57
CA LEU A 36 11.37 0.31 2.34
C LEU A 36 10.87 -1.13 2.49
N HIS A 37 10.04 -1.35 3.51
CA HIS A 37 9.35 -2.61 3.70
C HIS A 37 8.16 -2.74 2.73
N LEU A 38 7.96 -3.94 2.18
CA LEU A 38 6.78 -4.29 1.41
C LEU A 38 5.73 -4.97 2.30
N VAL A 39 4.50 -4.48 2.27
CA VAL A 39 3.32 -5.11 2.85
C VAL A 39 2.37 -5.55 1.73
N CYS A 40 2.09 -6.84 1.62
CA CYS A 40 1.08 -7.36 0.70
C CYS A 40 -0.27 -7.45 1.42
N ALA A 41 -1.23 -6.62 1.03
CA ALA A 41 -2.59 -6.63 1.56
C ALA A 41 -3.49 -7.42 0.60
N ARG A 42 -3.92 -8.61 1.03
CA ARG A 42 -4.92 -9.41 0.29
C ARG A 42 -6.31 -9.15 0.85
N VAL A 43 -7.26 -8.93 -0.05
CA VAL A 43 -8.67 -8.82 0.30
C VAL A 43 -9.31 -10.19 0.12
N ASP A 44 -9.97 -10.67 1.17
CA ASP A 44 -10.83 -11.85 1.07
C ASP A 44 -12.04 -11.50 0.18
N PRO A 45 -12.27 -12.22 -0.94
CA PRO A 45 -13.39 -11.94 -1.83
C PRO A 45 -14.77 -12.15 -1.18
N ALA A 46 -14.86 -12.91 -0.07
CA ALA A 46 -16.09 -13.06 0.69
C ALA A 46 -16.34 -11.89 1.67
N SER A 47 -15.37 -10.99 1.82
CA SER A 47 -15.48 -9.82 2.68
C SER A 47 -15.95 -8.60 1.90
N TYR A 48 -16.78 -7.77 2.53
CA TYR A 48 -17.18 -6.49 1.97
C TYR A 48 -16.11 -5.44 2.25
N LEU A 49 -15.60 -4.78 1.21
CA LEU A 49 -14.84 -3.54 1.34
C LEU A 49 -15.81 -2.37 1.33
N THR A 50 -15.79 -1.58 2.40
CA THR A 50 -16.39 -0.24 2.35
C THR A 50 -15.38 0.67 1.65
N GLU A 51 -15.63 0.95 0.37
CA GLU A 51 -14.94 2.04 -0.32
C GLU A 51 -15.33 3.34 0.39
N ARG A 52 -14.33 4.05 0.91
CA ARG A 52 -14.51 5.41 1.41
C ARG A 52 -13.86 6.32 0.38
N GLU A 53 -14.65 7.18 -0.22
CA GLU A 53 -14.11 8.33 -0.92
C GLU A 53 -13.35 9.17 0.13
N PRO A 54 -12.13 9.67 -0.17
CA PRO A 54 -11.47 10.58 0.76
C PRO A 54 -12.43 11.74 0.97
N ASP A 55 -12.84 11.98 2.23
CA ASP A 55 -13.50 13.23 2.56
C ASP A 55 -12.55 14.34 2.05
N ASP A 56 -13.04 15.26 1.22
CA ASP A 56 -12.33 16.46 0.74
C ASP A 56 -11.84 17.39 1.90
N ALA A 57 -11.85 16.90 3.13
CA ALA A 57 -11.39 17.54 4.34
C ALA A 57 -9.85 17.53 4.41
N GLY A 58 -9.20 18.33 3.58
CA GLY A 58 -7.78 18.59 3.80
C GLY A 58 -6.99 19.44 2.82
N VAL A 59 -7.58 19.92 1.71
CA VAL A 59 -6.93 20.97 0.89
C VAL A 59 -7.63 22.31 1.15
N ARG A 60 -7.31 22.92 2.30
CA ARG A 60 -7.44 24.35 2.55
C ARG A 60 -6.26 24.85 3.35
#